data_AF-A0A7S2XJ38-F1
#
_entry.id   AF-A0A7S2XJ38-F1
#
_cell.length_a   1.000
_cell.length_b   1.000
_cell.length_c   1.000
_cell.angle_alpha   90.00
_cell.angle_beta   90.00
_cell.angle_gamma   90.00
#
_symmetry.space_group_name_H-M   'P 1'
#
loop_
_entity.id
_entity.type
_entity.pdbx_description
1 polymer ?
#
loop_
_entity_poly.entity_id
_entity_poly.type
_entity_poly.pdbx_seq_one_letter_code
_entity_poly.pdbx_strand_id
1 'polypeptide(L)'
;MACACMTSPYSSIDPAPPHPQHANLSTEELGQDILCNVHLPLFDRYRAMFSLRNLGSTEAVVELGKALVNDDSSALFRHEVAYVLGQLQHGASVKYLEESLRRTNEHVMVRHEAAEALGAIESKWDECERVLKEFSNDPDEVVRQSCLVALDAADYWGGHNNNEEEDLNPNNDSINDIADQEYNDKSQQSGGEEKKDSHESLTATPLPFVLQKAVTNGRKIPILNHFNVTKAE
;
A
#
# COMPACT_ATOMS: atom_id res chain seq x y z
N MET A 1 25.80 -19.62 4.62
CA MET A 1 24.40 -19.52 4.15
C MET A 1 23.77 -18.36 4.90
N ALA A 2 23.17 -17.39 4.21
CA ALA A 2 22.36 -16.37 4.87
C ALA A 2 21.04 -17.02 5.31
N CYS A 3 20.64 -16.79 6.56
CA CYS A 3 19.34 -17.26 7.07
C CYS A 3 18.21 -16.48 6.38
N ALA A 4 17.08 -17.12 6.07
CA ALA A 4 15.95 -16.52 5.35
C ALA A 4 15.43 -15.22 6.01
N CYS A 5 15.60 -15.06 7.32
CA CYS A 5 15.23 -13.84 8.04
C CYS A 5 16.14 -12.62 7.74
N MET A 6 17.32 -12.81 7.14
CA MET A 6 18.32 -11.74 6.93
C MET A 6 18.28 -11.10 5.54
N THR A 7 17.50 -11.64 4.61
CA THR A 7 17.28 -11.07 3.28
C THR A 7 15.81 -10.72 3.17
N SER A 8 15.48 -9.42 3.07
CA SER A 8 14.10 -9.00 2.84
C SER A 8 13.62 -9.54 1.50
N PRO A 9 12.53 -10.32 1.44
CA PRO A 9 11.88 -10.67 0.18
C PRO A 9 11.08 -9.49 -0.40
N TYR A 10 11.07 -8.34 0.27
CA TYR A 10 10.28 -7.17 -0.07
C TYR A 10 11.15 -6.08 -0.70
N SER A 11 10.57 -5.31 -1.63
CA SER A 11 11.22 -4.18 -2.31
C SER A 11 11.23 -2.90 -1.47
N SER A 12 11.34 -3.00 -0.15
CA SER A 12 11.43 -1.87 0.79
C SER A 12 12.86 -1.61 1.24
N ILE A 13 13.17 -0.35 1.52
CA ILE A 13 14.40 0.04 2.22
C ILE A 13 14.07 0.08 3.71
N ASP A 14 14.49 -0.96 4.43
CA ASP A 14 14.20 -1.06 5.86
C ASP A 14 15.09 -0.09 6.66
N PRO A 15 14.52 0.77 7.54
CA PRO A 15 15.30 1.71 8.35
C PRO A 15 16.19 1.00 9.39
N ALA A 16 15.88 -0.25 9.73
CA ALA A 16 16.67 -1.04 10.67
C ALA A 16 16.77 -2.50 10.19
N PRO A 17 17.91 -2.93 9.63
CA PRO A 17 18.05 -4.29 9.14
C PRO A 17 17.98 -5.32 10.30
N PRO A 18 17.42 -6.52 10.05
CA PRO A 18 17.37 -7.63 11.02
C PRO A 18 18.70 -7.87 11.77
N HIS A 19 18.61 -8.25 13.05
CA HIS A 19 19.80 -8.58 13.84
C HIS A 19 20.26 -10.01 13.56
N PRO A 20 21.55 -10.28 13.29
CA PRO A 20 22.04 -11.65 13.12
C PRO A 20 21.68 -12.60 14.28
N GLN A 21 21.62 -12.08 15.51
CA GLN A 21 21.25 -12.79 16.72
C GLN A 21 19.80 -13.29 16.70
N HIS A 22 18.91 -12.63 15.96
CA HIS A 22 17.52 -13.04 15.83
C HIS A 22 17.36 -14.41 15.15
N ALA A 23 18.37 -14.87 14.39
CA ALA A 23 18.36 -16.22 13.81
C ALA A 23 18.40 -17.34 14.86
N ASN A 24 18.75 -17.03 16.10
CA ASN A 24 18.81 -17.99 17.21
C ASN A 24 17.62 -17.85 18.18
N LEU A 25 16.67 -16.96 17.90
CA LEU A 25 15.51 -16.71 18.73
C LEU A 25 14.26 -17.34 18.10
N SER A 26 13.36 -17.80 18.95
CA SER A 26 12.01 -18.20 18.56
C SER A 26 11.18 -16.97 18.17
N THR A 27 10.10 -17.21 17.42
CA THR A 27 9.12 -16.16 17.08
C THR A 27 8.54 -15.51 18.33
N GLU A 28 8.32 -16.29 19.39
CA GLU A 28 7.79 -15.79 20.66
C GLU A 28 8.78 -14.86 21.36
N GLU A 29 10.05 -15.24 21.45
CA GLU A 29 11.11 -14.38 22.03
C GLU A 29 11.27 -13.07 21.24
N LEU A 30 11.21 -13.13 19.90
CA LEU A 30 11.25 -11.92 19.06
C LEU A 30 10.04 -11.00 19.31
N GLY A 31 8.85 -11.58 19.46
CA GLY A 31 7.61 -10.85 19.68
C GLY A 31 7.50 -10.25 21.08
N GLN A 32 7.66 -11.08 22.10
CA GLN A 32 7.39 -10.69 23.49
C GLN A 32 8.58 -9.97 24.13
N ASP A 33 9.78 -10.51 23.98
CA ASP A 33 10.94 -10.00 24.73
C ASP A 33 11.59 -8.78 24.05
N ILE A 34 11.42 -8.65 22.72
CA ILE A 34 12.00 -7.56 21.93
C ILE A 34 10.95 -6.60 21.37
N LEU A 35 10.10 -7.06 20.45
CA LEU A 35 9.15 -6.18 19.73
C LEU A 35 8.20 -5.43 20.69
N CYS A 36 7.59 -6.15 21.63
CA CYS A 36 6.62 -5.60 22.58
C CYS A 36 7.26 -4.97 23.83
N ASN A 37 8.59 -5.03 23.96
CA ASN A 37 9.27 -4.51 25.14
C ASN A 37 9.55 -3.01 25.02
N VAL A 38 8.65 -2.20 25.60
CA VAL A 38 8.73 -0.73 25.57
C VAL A 38 9.94 -0.14 26.28
N HIS A 39 10.70 -0.95 27.04
CA HIS A 39 11.94 -0.51 27.69
C HIS A 39 13.18 -0.66 26.81
N LEU A 40 13.07 -1.32 25.66
CA LEU A 40 14.17 -1.40 24.69
C LEU A 40 14.18 -0.19 23.75
N PRO A 41 15.36 0.18 23.21
CA PRO A 41 15.46 1.20 22.17
C PRO A 41 14.54 0.90 20.98
N LEU A 42 13.89 1.94 20.47
CA LEU A 42 12.97 1.81 19.32
C LEU A 42 13.64 1.12 18.13
N PHE A 43 14.93 1.39 17.90
CA PHE A 43 15.71 0.76 16.85
C PHE A 43 15.75 -0.78 16.99
N ASP A 44 15.96 -1.32 18.18
CA ASP A 44 16.00 -2.77 18.40
C ASP A 44 14.63 -3.41 18.18
N ARG A 45 13.57 -2.71 18.59
CA ARG A 45 12.18 -3.13 18.34
C ARG A 45 11.87 -3.17 16.85
N TYR A 46 12.33 -2.19 16.06
CA TYR A 46 12.22 -2.20 14.60
C TYR A 46 12.97 -3.37 13.96
N ARG A 47 14.16 -3.74 14.46
CA ARG A 47 14.88 -4.91 13.93
C ARG A 47 14.11 -6.20 14.17
N ALA A 48 13.46 -6.34 15.32
CA ALA A 48 12.58 -7.48 15.61
C ALA A 48 11.36 -7.49 14.68
N MET A 49 10.75 -6.32 14.45
CA MET A 49 9.63 -6.15 13.50
C MET A 49 9.98 -6.68 12.10
N PHE A 50 11.10 -6.24 11.52
CA PHE A 50 11.52 -6.70 10.20
C PHE A 50 11.97 -8.17 10.18
N SER A 51 12.47 -8.68 11.30
CA SER A 51 12.79 -10.10 11.43
C SER A 51 11.52 -10.96 11.40
N LEU A 52 10.48 -10.57 12.13
CA LEU A 52 9.16 -11.20 12.13
C LEU A 52 8.49 -11.11 10.75
N ARG A 53 8.57 -9.94 10.10
CA ARG A 53 8.11 -9.78 8.71
C ARG A 53 8.80 -10.77 7.77
N ASN A 54 10.12 -10.89 7.86
CA ASN A 54 10.86 -11.80 6.98
C ASN A 54 10.60 -13.29 7.29
N LEU A 55 10.19 -13.64 8.52
CA LEU A 55 9.75 -14.99 8.85
C LEU A 55 8.40 -15.33 8.21
N GLY A 56 7.46 -14.38 8.22
CA GLY A 56 6.17 -14.50 7.53
C GLY A 56 5.24 -15.62 7.99
N SER A 57 5.57 -16.31 9.10
CA SER A 57 4.71 -17.36 9.65
C SER A 57 3.47 -16.76 10.32
N THR A 58 2.43 -17.59 10.53
CA THR A 58 1.22 -17.15 11.24
C THR A 58 1.53 -16.68 12.66
N GLU A 59 2.47 -17.33 13.35
CA GLU A 59 2.93 -16.91 14.68
C GLU A 59 3.60 -15.53 14.62
N ALA A 60 4.41 -15.26 13.59
CA ALA A 60 5.06 -13.97 13.43
C ALA A 60 4.06 -12.84 13.18
N VAL A 61 3.04 -13.12 12.34
CA VAL A 61 1.92 -12.21 12.11
C VAL A 61 1.14 -11.94 13.40
N VAL A 62 0.95 -12.95 14.24
CA VAL A 62 0.29 -12.81 15.54
C VAL A 62 1.09 -11.90 16.47
N GLU A 63 2.41 -12.06 16.56
CA GLU A 63 3.26 -11.19 17.39
C GLU A 63 3.29 -9.73 16.88
N LEU A 64 3.38 -9.53 15.56
CA LEU A 64 3.23 -8.20 14.95
C LEU A 64 1.85 -7.59 15.25
N GLY A 65 0.78 -8.37 15.08
CA GLY A 65 -0.57 -7.94 15.38
C GLY A 65 -0.77 -7.53 16.84
N LYS A 66 -0.20 -8.27 17.79
CA LYS A 66 -0.19 -7.89 19.22
C LYS A 66 0.51 -6.55 19.43
N ALA A 67 1.64 -6.30 18.77
CA ALA A 67 2.34 -5.03 18.88
C ALA A 67 1.52 -3.86 18.32
N LEU A 68 0.80 -4.06 17.21
CA LEU A 68 -0.09 -3.04 16.63
C LEU A 68 -1.19 -2.60 17.61
N VAL A 69 -1.79 -3.54 18.34
CA VAL A 69 -2.96 -3.24 19.17
C VAL A 69 -2.64 -2.91 20.62
N ASN A 70 -1.49 -3.37 21.13
CA ASN A 70 -1.13 -3.21 22.54
C ASN A 70 -0.04 -2.16 22.81
N ASP A 71 0.73 -1.72 21.80
CA ASP A 71 1.71 -0.65 22.00
C ASP A 71 1.00 0.70 22.18
N ASP A 72 1.25 1.37 23.29
CA ASP A 72 0.80 2.74 23.54
C ASP A 72 1.95 3.77 23.48
N SER A 73 3.17 3.29 23.27
CA SER A 73 4.40 4.09 23.37
C SER A 73 4.68 4.97 22.15
N SER A 74 4.32 4.54 20.94
CA SER A 74 4.65 5.26 19.71
C SER A 74 3.68 5.00 18.57
N ALA A 75 3.01 6.07 18.11
CA ALA A 75 2.17 6.01 16.92
C ALA A 75 2.99 5.67 15.66
N LEU A 76 4.23 6.16 15.56
CA LEU A 76 5.11 5.84 14.43
C LEU A 76 5.47 4.34 14.39
N PHE A 77 5.70 3.75 15.55
CA PHE A 77 5.96 2.31 15.65
C PHE A 77 4.74 1.50 15.19
N ARG A 78 3.54 1.82 15.71
CA ARG A 78 2.29 1.14 15.32
C ARG A 78 1.99 1.29 13.83
N HIS A 79 2.21 2.47 13.26
CA HIS A 79 2.12 2.68 11.81
C HIS A 79 3.03 1.71 11.06
N GLU A 80 4.31 1.63 11.42
CA GLU A 80 5.24 0.70 10.75
C GLU A 80 4.81 -0.77 10.92
N VAL A 81 4.26 -1.14 12.08
CA VAL A 81 3.70 -2.49 12.28
C VAL A 81 2.55 -2.75 11.30
N ALA A 82 1.63 -1.81 11.12
CA ALA A 82 0.54 -1.93 10.14
C ALA A 82 1.10 -2.05 8.71
N TYR A 83 2.10 -1.24 8.37
CA TYR A 83 2.78 -1.29 7.07
C TYR A 83 3.38 -2.67 6.78
N VAL A 84 4.14 -3.25 7.71
CA VAL A 84 4.73 -4.60 7.52
C VAL A 84 3.66 -5.71 7.49
N LEU A 85 2.55 -5.55 8.21
CA LEU A 85 1.41 -6.47 8.12
C LEU A 85 0.73 -6.41 6.74
N GLY A 86 0.67 -5.22 6.12
CA GLY A 86 0.27 -5.03 4.73
C GLY A 86 1.24 -5.71 3.76
N GLN A 87 2.55 -5.54 3.94
CA GLN A 87 3.58 -6.23 3.15
C GLN A 87 3.45 -7.75 3.21
N LEU A 88 3.12 -8.30 4.38
CA LEU A 88 2.92 -9.73 4.59
C LEU A 88 1.70 -10.30 3.86
N GLN A 89 0.67 -9.49 3.61
CA GLN A 89 -0.60 -9.87 2.99
C GLN A 89 -1.27 -11.12 3.61
N HIS A 90 -0.94 -11.42 4.87
CA HIS A 90 -1.33 -12.67 5.53
C HIS A 90 -2.71 -12.51 6.20
N GLY A 91 -3.63 -13.44 5.94
CA GLY A 91 -5.01 -13.34 6.43
C GLY A 91 -5.16 -13.27 7.97
N ALA A 92 -4.21 -13.81 8.73
CA ALA A 92 -4.19 -13.67 10.18
C ALA A 92 -4.02 -12.21 10.69
N SER A 93 -3.56 -11.28 9.83
CA SER A 93 -3.41 -9.86 10.13
C SER A 93 -4.75 -9.14 10.24
N VAL A 94 -5.78 -9.58 9.51
CA VAL A 94 -7.04 -8.85 9.29
C VAL A 94 -7.69 -8.40 10.60
N LYS A 95 -7.78 -9.29 11.59
CA LYS A 95 -8.41 -8.97 12.88
C LYS A 95 -7.71 -7.82 13.63
N TYR A 96 -6.38 -7.72 13.53
CA TYR A 96 -5.59 -6.70 14.22
C TYR A 96 -5.63 -5.36 13.48
N LEU A 97 -5.61 -5.41 12.14
CA LEU A 97 -5.75 -4.22 11.30
C LEU A 97 -7.16 -3.61 11.43
N GLU A 98 -8.19 -4.45 11.41
CA GLU A 98 -9.57 -4.02 11.68
C GLU A 98 -9.70 -3.39 13.07
N GLU A 99 -9.12 -4.02 14.11
CA GLU A 99 -9.14 -3.46 15.46
C GLU A 99 -8.46 -2.06 15.52
N SER A 100 -7.30 -1.91 14.86
CA SER A 100 -6.58 -0.64 14.79
C SER A 100 -7.39 0.44 14.06
N LEU A 101 -7.98 0.11 12.89
CA LEU A 101 -8.80 1.04 12.12
C LEU A 101 -10.06 1.51 12.87
N ARG A 102 -10.68 0.60 13.65
CA ARG A 102 -11.87 0.88 14.47
C ARG A 102 -11.58 1.71 15.72
N ARG A 103 -10.33 1.78 16.16
CA ARG A 103 -9.94 2.43 17.42
C ARG A 103 -10.03 3.96 17.27
N THR A 104 -11.07 4.57 17.83
CA THR A 104 -11.36 6.01 17.69
C THR A 104 -10.34 6.92 18.37
N ASN A 105 -9.60 6.41 19.35
CA ASN A 105 -8.49 7.11 19.99
C ASN A 105 -7.12 6.74 19.40
N GLU A 106 -7.08 6.02 18.27
CA GLU A 106 -5.86 5.73 17.54
C GLU A 106 -5.42 6.96 16.73
N HIS A 107 -4.12 7.10 16.55
CA HIS A 107 -3.57 8.17 15.73
C HIS A 107 -3.96 7.98 14.25
N VAL A 108 -4.38 9.06 13.58
CA VAL A 108 -4.86 9.05 12.19
C VAL A 108 -3.92 8.31 11.22
N MET A 109 -2.61 8.56 11.34
CA MET A 109 -1.57 7.90 10.54
C MET A 109 -1.61 6.37 10.67
N VAL A 110 -1.84 5.83 11.87
CA VAL A 110 -1.92 4.38 12.10
C VAL A 110 -3.20 3.81 11.50
N ARG A 111 -4.32 4.54 11.61
CA ARG A 111 -5.61 4.15 11.01
C ARG A 111 -5.53 4.12 9.49
N HIS A 112 -4.89 5.10 8.87
CA HIS A 112 -4.67 5.13 7.42
C HIS A 112 -3.86 3.92 6.95
N GLU A 113 -2.74 3.65 7.62
CA GLU A 113 -1.87 2.53 7.26
C GLU A 113 -2.58 1.18 7.47
N ALA A 114 -3.42 1.06 8.52
CA ALA A 114 -4.25 -0.12 8.71
C ALA A 114 -5.29 -0.31 7.59
N ALA A 115 -5.89 0.78 7.07
CA ALA A 115 -6.79 0.72 5.93
C ALA A 115 -6.05 0.29 4.64
N GLU A 116 -4.88 0.85 4.36
CA GLU A 116 -4.09 0.44 3.19
C GLU A 116 -3.63 -1.02 3.29
N ALA A 117 -3.20 -1.46 4.48
CA ALA A 117 -2.84 -2.85 4.75
C ALA A 117 -4.03 -3.82 4.59
N LEU A 118 -5.25 -3.41 4.95
CA LEU A 118 -6.46 -4.21 4.65
C LEU A 118 -6.69 -4.31 3.14
N GLY A 119 -6.51 -3.22 2.40
CA GLY A 119 -6.57 -3.18 0.94
C GLY A 119 -5.56 -4.11 0.24
N ALA A 120 -4.47 -4.43 0.92
CA ALA A 120 -3.43 -5.31 0.43
C ALA A 120 -3.77 -6.81 0.56
N ILE A 121 -4.71 -7.22 1.42
CA ILE A 121 -4.90 -8.63 1.78
C ILE A 121 -5.95 -9.29 0.88
N GLU A 122 -5.52 -10.23 0.02
CA GLU A 122 -6.43 -10.93 -0.91
C GLU A 122 -7.08 -12.19 -0.30
N SER A 123 -6.35 -12.89 0.59
CA SER A 123 -6.79 -14.19 1.16
C SER A 123 -8.10 -14.15 1.97
N LYS A 124 -8.52 -12.96 2.38
CA LYS A 124 -9.74 -12.66 3.15
C LYS A 124 -10.42 -11.39 2.62
N TRP A 125 -10.47 -11.24 1.30
CA TRP A 125 -10.96 -10.00 0.67
C TRP A 125 -12.37 -9.62 1.15
N ASP A 126 -13.34 -10.55 1.20
CA ASP A 126 -14.71 -10.24 1.66
C ASP A 126 -14.76 -9.63 3.07
N GLU A 127 -13.87 -10.07 3.97
CA GLU A 127 -13.75 -9.50 5.31
C GLU A 127 -13.13 -8.09 5.25
N CYS A 128 -12.09 -7.90 4.45
CA CYS A 128 -11.40 -6.61 4.28
C CYS A 128 -12.29 -5.58 3.60
N GLU A 129 -12.94 -5.94 2.49
CA GLU A 129 -13.84 -5.11 1.72
C GLU A 129 -14.99 -4.59 2.57
N ARG A 130 -15.60 -5.46 3.38
CA ARG A 130 -16.66 -5.06 4.32
C ARG A 130 -16.19 -3.97 5.29
N VAL A 131 -14.99 -4.13 5.86
CA VAL A 131 -14.41 -3.15 6.79
C VAL A 131 -14.09 -1.85 6.06
N LEU A 132 -13.46 -1.91 4.89
CA LEU A 132 -13.12 -0.72 4.09
C LEU A 132 -14.36 0.07 3.67
N LYS A 133 -15.43 -0.62 3.24
CA LYS A 133 -16.72 0.00 2.91
C LYS A 133 -17.35 0.70 4.12
N GLU A 134 -17.24 0.11 5.31
CA GLU A 134 -17.70 0.73 6.55
C GLU A 134 -16.99 2.06 6.83
N PHE A 135 -15.67 2.11 6.63
CA PHE A 135 -14.84 3.30 6.89
C PHE A 135 -14.69 4.24 5.69
N SER A 136 -15.34 3.95 4.56
CA SER A 136 -15.40 4.83 3.37
C SER A 136 -16.14 6.16 3.59
N ASN A 137 -16.77 6.33 4.76
CA ASN A 137 -17.40 7.57 5.20
C ASN A 137 -16.85 8.04 6.57
N ASP A 138 -15.62 7.62 6.94
CA ASP A 138 -15.00 8.06 8.20
C ASP A 138 -14.95 9.60 8.28
N PRO A 139 -15.20 10.21 9.46
CA PRO A 139 -15.10 11.65 9.62
C PRO A 139 -13.68 12.18 9.36
N ASP A 140 -12.65 11.38 9.62
CA ASP A 140 -11.28 11.73 9.28
C ASP A 140 -11.04 11.53 7.77
N GLU A 141 -10.64 12.60 7.09
CA GLU A 141 -10.42 12.59 5.65
C GLU A 141 -9.32 11.62 5.22
N VAL A 142 -8.23 11.51 5.98
CA VAL A 142 -7.10 10.66 5.62
C VAL A 142 -7.53 9.19 5.67
N VAL A 143 -8.25 8.80 6.72
CA VAL A 143 -8.79 7.44 6.86
C VAL A 143 -9.79 7.12 5.75
N ARG A 144 -10.71 8.06 5.49
CA ARG A 144 -11.72 7.92 4.43
C ARG A 144 -11.08 7.72 3.06
N GLN A 145 -10.13 8.57 2.69
CA GLN A 145 -9.43 8.49 1.41
C GLN A 145 -8.62 7.20 1.28
N SER A 146 -7.92 6.76 2.33
CA SER A 146 -7.20 5.48 2.31
C SER A 146 -8.13 4.30 2.08
N CYS A 147 -9.33 4.29 2.68
CA CYS A 147 -10.31 3.23 2.45
C CYS A 147 -10.81 3.22 0.99
N LEU A 148 -11.11 4.39 0.42
CA LEU A 148 -11.56 4.51 -0.96
C LEU A 148 -10.47 4.06 -1.95
N VAL A 149 -9.23 4.51 -1.74
CA VAL A 149 -8.08 4.10 -2.57
C VAL A 149 -7.82 2.60 -2.48
N ALA A 150 -7.96 2.00 -1.30
CA ALA A 150 -7.84 0.55 -1.11
C ALA A 150 -8.93 -0.24 -1.86
N LEU A 151 -10.17 0.25 -1.87
CA LEU A 151 -11.28 -0.35 -2.62
C LEU A 151 -11.06 -0.22 -4.14
N ASP A 152 -10.78 1.00 -4.61
CA ASP A 152 -10.54 1.28 -6.04
C ASP A 152 -9.37 0.46 -6.59
N ALA A 153 -8.31 0.29 -5.79
CA ALA A 153 -7.19 -0.57 -6.12
C ALA A 153 -7.63 -2.02 -6.33
N ALA A 154 -8.40 -2.56 -5.41
CA ALA A 154 -8.85 -3.93 -5.48
C ALA A 154 -9.77 -4.16 -6.68
N ASP A 155 -10.63 -3.20 -7.03
CA ASP A 155 -11.46 -3.28 -8.23
C ASP A 155 -10.61 -3.28 -9.51
N TYR A 156 -9.64 -2.37 -9.60
CA TYR A 156 -8.75 -2.26 -10.77
C TYR A 156 -7.90 -3.53 -11.00
N TRP A 157 -7.30 -4.05 -9.92
CA TRP A 157 -6.40 -5.20 -10.01
C TRP A 157 -7.12 -6.54 -9.93
N GLY A 158 -8.27 -6.57 -9.27
CA GLY A 158 -9.00 -7.76 -8.91
C GLY A 158 -9.82 -8.33 -10.06
N GLY A 159 -10.17 -7.53 -11.09
CA GLY A 159 -10.98 -7.98 -12.22
C GLY A 159 -12.09 -8.93 -11.77
N HIS A 160 -12.73 -8.62 -10.63
CA HIS A 160 -13.78 -9.47 -10.11
C HIS A 160 -14.88 -9.43 -11.16
N ASN A 161 -15.27 -10.61 -11.64
CA ASN A 161 -16.15 -10.80 -12.78
C ASN A 161 -17.46 -10.02 -12.62
N ASN A 162 -17.46 -8.75 -12.99
CA ASN A 162 -18.63 -8.10 -13.52
C ASN A 162 -18.78 -8.70 -14.91
N ASN A 163 -19.52 -9.81 -15.00
CA ASN A 163 -20.40 -9.99 -16.13
C ASN A 163 -21.42 -8.84 -16.10
N GLU A 164 -20.96 -7.63 -16.39
CA GLU A 164 -21.79 -6.65 -17.03
C GLU A 164 -21.94 -7.20 -18.45
N GLU A 165 -23.10 -7.79 -18.72
CA GLU A 165 -23.60 -7.86 -20.08
C GLU A 165 -23.61 -6.42 -20.61
N GLU A 166 -22.50 -5.99 -21.22
CA GLU A 166 -22.54 -4.94 -22.23
C GLU A 166 -23.38 -5.51 -23.37
N ASP A 167 -24.66 -5.19 -23.31
CA ASP A 167 -25.64 -5.45 -24.34
C ASP A 167 -25.26 -4.60 -25.58
N LEU A 168 -24.23 -5.05 -26.31
CA LEU A 168 -23.95 -4.62 -27.68
C LEU A 168 -25.08 -5.15 -28.56
N ASN A 169 -26.24 -4.51 -28.50
CA ASN A 169 -27.34 -4.76 -29.43
C ASN A 169 -26.93 -4.26 -30.83
N PRO A 170 -26.67 -5.12 -31.82
CA PRO A 170 -26.15 -4.72 -33.12
C PRO A 170 -27.30 -4.46 -34.10
N ASN A 171 -28.33 -3.73 -33.69
CA ASN A 171 -29.47 -3.41 -34.55
C ASN A 171 -30.05 -2.03 -34.22
N ASN A 172 -29.37 -0.97 -34.66
CA ASN A 172 -30.06 0.23 -35.10
C ASN A 172 -29.25 0.99 -36.16
N ASP A 173 -29.13 0.40 -37.35
CA ASP A 173 -28.84 1.17 -38.55
C ASP A 173 -30.14 1.79 -39.08
N SER A 174 -30.29 3.10 -38.89
CA SER A 174 -30.99 3.99 -39.82
C SER A 174 -30.65 5.46 -39.55
N ILE A 175 -29.55 5.89 -40.18
CA ILE A 175 -29.43 7.07 -41.06
C ILE A 175 -30.30 8.29 -40.71
N ASN A 176 -29.64 9.41 -40.39
CA ASN A 176 -29.69 10.59 -41.27
C ASN A 176 -28.52 11.55 -41.01
N ASP A 177 -27.87 11.87 -42.12
CA ASP A 177 -26.82 12.85 -42.34
C ASP A 177 -27.17 14.26 -41.82
N ILE A 178 -26.14 15.07 -41.52
CA ILE A 178 -25.90 16.39 -42.14
C ILE A 178 -24.48 16.88 -41.76
N ALA A 179 -23.62 16.86 -42.78
CA ALA A 179 -22.61 17.82 -43.20
C ALA A 179 -21.65 18.49 -42.19
N ASP A 180 -20.35 18.26 -42.45
CA ASP A 180 -19.30 19.24 -42.72
C ASP A 180 -19.33 20.58 -41.97
N GLN A 181 -18.27 20.85 -41.21
CA GLN A 181 -17.44 22.03 -41.49
C GLN A 181 -16.01 21.89 -40.97
N GLU A 182 -15.10 22.11 -41.91
CA GLU A 182 -13.65 22.22 -41.80
C GLU A 182 -13.23 23.30 -40.79
N TYR A 183 -12.13 23.07 -40.06
CA TYR A 183 -11.18 24.16 -39.80
C TYR A 183 -9.75 23.60 -39.79
N ASN A 184 -8.96 24.15 -40.70
CA ASN A 184 -7.58 23.86 -41.02
C ASN A 184 -6.78 25.10 -40.63
N ASP A 185 -5.70 24.98 -39.86
CA ASP A 185 -4.63 25.98 -39.90
C ASP A 185 -3.25 25.36 -39.64
N LYS A 186 -2.30 25.79 -40.48
CA LYS A 186 -0.90 25.37 -40.55
C LYS A 186 0.00 26.58 -40.29
N SER A 187 1.02 26.42 -39.46
CA SER A 187 2.33 27.09 -39.61
C SER A 187 3.35 26.39 -38.69
N GLN A 188 4.31 25.62 -39.20
CA GLN A 188 5.67 25.97 -39.68
C GLN A 188 6.69 26.44 -38.61
N GLN A 189 7.49 25.48 -38.14
CA GLN A 189 8.96 25.34 -38.30
C GLN A 189 9.97 26.35 -37.68
N SER A 190 10.88 25.80 -36.85
CA SER A 190 12.35 26.04 -36.68
C SER A 190 12.72 25.84 -35.20
N GLY A 191 13.72 25.06 -34.79
CA GLY A 191 15.17 25.25 -34.95
C GLY A 191 15.76 25.03 -33.54
N GLY A 192 16.75 24.16 -33.39
CA GLY A 192 17.16 23.59 -32.09
C GLY A 192 18.02 24.46 -31.20
N GLU A 193 18.23 23.99 -29.96
CA GLU A 193 19.44 24.24 -29.15
C GLU A 193 19.51 23.24 -27.96
N GLU A 194 20.64 22.54 -27.83
CA GLU A 194 21.02 21.73 -26.68
C GLU A 194 21.35 22.63 -25.48
N LYS A 195 20.84 22.31 -24.28
CA LYS A 195 21.48 22.70 -23.02
C LYS A 195 21.50 21.56 -22.01
N LYS A 196 22.72 21.30 -21.54
CA LYS A 196 23.11 20.50 -20.37
C LYS A 196 22.77 21.24 -19.06
N ASP A 197 22.85 20.44 -17.99
CA ASP A 197 22.87 20.79 -16.55
C ASP A 197 21.46 20.93 -15.94
N SER A 198 21.14 20.36 -14.78
CA SER A 198 21.95 19.82 -13.69
C SER A 198 21.11 18.80 -12.89
N HIS A 199 21.79 17.81 -12.32
CA HIS A 199 21.21 16.76 -11.48
C HIS A 199 20.77 17.36 -10.14
N GLU A 200 19.48 17.53 -9.93
CA GLU A 200 18.91 17.84 -8.61
C GLU A 200 18.18 16.59 -8.09
N SER A 201 18.71 16.05 -6.99
CA SER A 201 18.28 14.81 -6.35
C SER A 201 16.91 15.00 -5.69
N LEU A 202 15.84 14.72 -6.42
CA LEU A 202 14.50 14.56 -5.88
C LEU A 202 14.46 13.32 -4.98
N THR A 203 14.37 13.52 -3.67
CA THR A 203 14.11 12.45 -2.71
C THR A 203 12.69 11.95 -2.93
N ALA A 204 12.57 10.79 -3.58
CA ALA A 204 11.28 10.15 -3.86
C ALA A 204 10.57 9.82 -2.54
N THR A 205 9.41 10.42 -2.32
CA THR A 205 8.39 9.89 -1.41
C THR A 205 8.02 8.47 -1.86
N PRO A 206 7.93 7.48 -0.95
CA PRO A 206 7.53 6.12 -1.30
C PRO A 206 6.17 6.13 -2.01
N LEU A 207 6.02 5.31 -3.05
CA LEU A 207 4.75 5.13 -3.74
C LEU A 207 3.70 4.57 -2.77
N PRO A 208 2.42 5.01 -2.84
CA PRO A 208 1.32 4.36 -2.15
C PRO A 208 1.33 2.84 -2.36
N PHE A 209 1.05 2.06 -1.32
CA PHE A 209 1.15 0.59 -1.34
C PHE A 209 0.37 -0.04 -2.51
N VAL A 210 -0.77 0.56 -2.86
CA VAL A 210 -1.60 0.23 -4.02
C VAL A 210 -0.83 0.19 -5.35
N LEU A 211 0.18 1.05 -5.51
CA LEU A 211 1.03 1.11 -6.72
C LEU A 211 2.23 0.15 -6.63
N GLN A 212 2.59 -0.31 -5.43
CA GLN A 212 3.65 -1.31 -5.25
C GLN A 212 3.21 -2.70 -5.78
N LYS A 213 1.89 -2.94 -5.89
CA LYS A 213 1.25 -4.12 -6.53
C LYS A 213 1.68 -4.34 -7.99
N ALA A 214 2.08 -3.29 -8.71
CA ALA A 214 2.51 -3.42 -10.11
C ALA A 214 3.93 -3.98 -10.28
N VAL A 215 4.81 -3.73 -9.30
CA VAL A 215 6.24 -4.05 -9.42
C VAL A 215 6.53 -5.49 -9.01
N THR A 216 5.78 -6.05 -8.04
CA THR A 216 6.01 -7.42 -7.53
C THR A 216 5.45 -8.52 -8.44
N ASN A 217 4.46 -8.22 -9.28
CA ASN A 217 3.78 -9.22 -10.15
C ASN A 217 4.17 -9.17 -11.64
N GLY A 218 5.19 -8.39 -12.01
CA GLY A 218 5.76 -8.41 -13.37
C GLY A 218 4.83 -7.95 -14.51
N ARG A 219 3.73 -7.25 -14.21
CA ARG A 219 2.83 -6.68 -15.23
C ARG A 219 3.24 -5.23 -15.55
N LYS A 220 3.37 -4.91 -16.85
CA LYS A 220 3.67 -3.56 -17.32
C LYS A 220 2.52 -2.61 -16.97
N ILE A 221 2.85 -1.46 -16.38
CA ILE A 221 1.94 -0.35 -16.07
C ILE A 221 1.77 0.52 -17.32
N PRO A 222 0.56 0.72 -17.86
CA PRO A 222 0.32 1.71 -18.90
C PRO A 222 -0.59 2.82 -18.36
N ILE A 223 -0.17 3.58 -17.35
CA ILE A 223 -0.85 4.82 -16.96
C ILE A 223 0.09 5.74 -16.16
N LEU A 224 0.95 6.45 -16.89
CA LEU A 224 1.41 7.78 -16.50
C LEU A 224 1.08 8.68 -17.68
N ASN A 225 -0.15 9.21 -17.72
CA ASN A 225 -0.46 10.32 -18.62
C ASN A 225 -1.54 11.30 -18.12
N HIS A 226 -2.06 11.16 -16.88
CA HIS A 226 -3.11 12.06 -16.39
C HIS A 226 -2.80 12.82 -15.09
N PHE A 227 -1.56 12.81 -14.60
CA PHE A 227 -1.10 13.85 -13.68
C PHE A 227 -0.42 14.97 -14.47
N ASN A 228 -1.24 15.77 -15.18
CA ASN A 228 -0.81 17.10 -15.58
C ASN A 228 -0.76 17.96 -14.31
N VAL A 229 0.44 18.08 -13.74
CA VAL A 229 0.75 19.10 -12.73
C VAL A 229 0.59 20.45 -13.44
N THR A 230 -0.54 21.11 -13.21
CA THR A 230 -0.67 22.55 -13.46
C THR A 230 0.37 23.27 -12.64
N LYS A 231 1.28 23.98 -13.33
CA LYS A 231 2.22 24.93 -12.74
C LYS A 231 1.44 25.96 -11.91
N ALA A 232 1.78 26.08 -10.62
CA ALA A 232 1.54 27.31 -9.88
C ALA A 232 2.70 28.28 -10.18
N GLU A 233 2.33 29.55 -10.37
CA GLU A 233 3.13 30.67 -10.88
C GLU A 233 4.35 31.04 -10.03
#